data_AF-A0A2Y9C4W3-F1
#
_entry.id   AF-A0A2Y9C4W3-F1
#
_cell.length_a   1.000
_cell.length_b   1.000
_cell.length_c   1.000
_cell.angle_alpha   90.00
_cell.angle_beta   90.00
_cell.angle_gamma   90.00
#
_symmetry.space_group_name_H-M   'P 1'
#
loop_
_entity.id
_entity.type
_entity.pdbx_description
1 polymer ?
#
loop_
_entity_poly.entity_id
_entity_poly.type
_entity_poly.pdbx_seq_one_letter_code
_entity_poly.pdbx_strand_id
1 'polypeptide(L)'
;MKKIGMLLCTLLLITGILAGTGETVFAEADRETTPGGDMELNAEVPNEHTVSVESPEGRIAADGVFHETSFQAQRHAEIVYTVIPNPAKQLKTLTYAGEDVTSQVKNGVFKASRLVRDTILTAVYEDAPKAPDERTYNLTLTVLREDTRQSGAMALAVMTPLAMAPVAMAPAATTPVAGVTVSIGTASAMTDADGKAVFEKISSGIHQVIITDADGKLIGHMELTIASAKGTEIILDWDDNGNPIITPAKRTKQSALTLWLTADGRITVKEGGVSDTTLWPKPSGGPADTTGLKTGDDRTPALWLILLVLSGAGLMGTLVYRYKHTSVK
;
A
#
# COMPACT_ATOMS: atom_id res chain seq x y z
N MET A 1 -12.26 23.06 -56.52
CA MET A 1 -11.99 22.81 -57.96
C MET A 1 -10.89 21.74 -58.02
N LYS A 2 -10.91 20.66 -58.81
CA LYS A 2 -11.73 20.26 -59.98
C LYS A 2 -11.61 18.72 -60.19
N LYS A 3 -12.72 18.00 -60.49
CA LYS A 3 -12.84 16.64 -61.12
C LYS A 3 -12.26 15.42 -60.36
N ILE A 4 -12.91 14.26 -60.14
CA ILE A 4 -13.87 13.35 -60.85
C ILE A 4 -13.18 12.21 -61.64
N GLY A 5 -13.62 10.96 -61.35
CA GLY A 5 -13.25 9.66 -61.95
C GLY A 5 -12.74 8.69 -60.86
N MET A 6 -13.39 7.61 -60.40
CA MET A 6 -14.45 6.70 -60.90
C MET A 6 -14.05 5.84 -62.12
N LEU A 7 -13.75 4.55 -61.89
CA LEU A 7 -14.45 3.37 -62.48
C LEU A 7 -13.89 2.01 -61.93
N LEU A 8 -14.80 1.07 -61.58
CA LEU A 8 -14.72 -0.43 -61.54
C LEU A 8 -13.42 -1.17 -61.10
N CYS A 9 -13.43 -2.39 -60.54
CA CYS A 9 -14.43 -3.46 -60.38
C CYS A 9 -14.00 -4.36 -59.17
N THR A 10 -14.75 -5.32 -58.61
CA THR A 10 -16.06 -5.92 -58.92
C THR A 10 -16.74 -6.34 -57.60
N LEU A 11 -18.08 -6.44 -57.55
CA LEU A 11 -18.82 -7.24 -56.57
C LEU A 11 -20.06 -7.81 -57.28
N LEU A 12 -20.27 -9.13 -57.22
CA LEU A 12 -21.30 -9.81 -58.02
C LEU A 12 -22.41 -10.33 -57.09
N LEU A 13 -23.61 -9.79 -57.29
CA LEU A 13 -24.80 -10.04 -56.48
C LEU A 13 -25.84 -10.70 -57.40
N ILE A 14 -26.28 -11.91 -57.08
CA ILE A 14 -27.26 -12.65 -57.90
C ILE A 14 -28.63 -12.65 -57.22
N THR A 15 -29.62 -12.25 -58.00
CA THR A 15 -31.04 -12.10 -57.68
C THR A 15 -31.81 -13.42 -57.75
N GLY A 16 -32.91 -13.57 -57.00
CA GLY A 16 -33.90 -14.62 -57.28
C GLY A 16 -35.01 -14.78 -56.24
N ILE A 17 -36.06 -13.94 -56.29
CA ILE A 17 -37.35 -14.21 -55.62
C ILE A 17 -38.46 -14.00 -56.65
N LEU A 18 -39.22 -15.06 -56.99
CA LEU A 18 -40.67 -14.95 -57.22
C LEU A 18 -41.40 -16.31 -57.27
N ALA A 19 -42.52 -16.37 -56.54
CA ALA A 19 -43.74 -17.15 -56.75
C ALA A 19 -43.68 -18.64 -57.19
N GLY A 20 -44.21 -19.50 -56.31
CA GLY A 20 -44.69 -20.85 -56.63
C GLY A 20 -45.67 -21.34 -55.57
N THR A 21 -46.98 -21.13 -55.78
CA THR A 21 -48.02 -21.62 -54.87
C THR A 21 -48.48 -23.02 -55.26
N GLY A 22 -48.46 -23.93 -54.29
CA GLY A 22 -49.34 -25.09 -54.24
C GLY A 22 -48.95 -26.28 -55.11
N GLU A 23 -48.41 -27.30 -54.48
CA GLU A 23 -48.87 -28.67 -54.69
C GLU A 23 -48.67 -29.50 -53.41
N THR A 24 -49.76 -30.02 -52.85
CA THR A 24 -49.72 -30.94 -51.71
C THR A 24 -49.43 -32.34 -52.22
N VAL A 25 -48.16 -32.73 -52.23
CA VAL A 25 -47.79 -34.14 -52.43
C VAL A 25 -47.77 -34.82 -51.06
N PHE A 26 -48.74 -35.69 -50.82
CA PHE A 26 -48.64 -36.68 -49.74
C PHE A 26 -47.49 -37.62 -50.08
N ALA A 27 -46.35 -37.45 -49.40
CA ALA A 27 -45.31 -38.47 -49.40
C ALA A 27 -45.77 -39.65 -48.54
N GLU A 28 -45.73 -40.83 -49.15
CA GLU A 28 -45.93 -42.14 -48.55
C GLU A 28 -45.23 -42.25 -47.17
N ALA A 29 -45.88 -42.88 -46.19
CA ALA A 29 -45.28 -43.10 -44.87
C ALA A 29 -44.29 -44.27 -44.89
N ASP A 30 -43.24 -44.16 -45.70
CA ASP A 30 -42.09 -45.07 -45.62
C ASP A 30 -41.41 -44.88 -44.26
N ARG A 31 -41.45 -45.95 -43.45
CA ARG A 31 -40.68 -46.06 -42.22
C ARG A 31 -39.21 -46.31 -42.55
N GLU A 32 -38.56 -45.30 -43.12
CA GLU A 32 -37.11 -45.28 -43.11
C GLU A 32 -36.66 -45.01 -41.67
N THR A 33 -36.05 -46.02 -41.04
CA THR A 33 -35.37 -45.85 -39.76
C THR A 33 -34.12 -45.02 -39.98
N THR A 34 -34.26 -43.71 -40.09
CA THR A 34 -33.13 -42.79 -39.93
C THR A 34 -32.53 -43.08 -38.56
N PRO A 35 -31.26 -43.54 -38.47
CA PRO A 35 -30.59 -43.63 -37.18
C PRO A 35 -30.64 -42.25 -36.54
N GLY A 36 -30.88 -42.19 -35.22
CA GLY A 36 -30.84 -40.92 -34.50
C GLY A 36 -29.55 -40.21 -34.85
N GLY A 37 -29.68 -39.08 -35.55
CA GLY A 37 -28.53 -38.22 -35.84
C GLY A 37 -28.13 -37.60 -34.51
N ASP A 38 -27.22 -38.28 -33.82
CA ASP A 38 -26.60 -37.78 -32.60
C ASP A 38 -25.96 -36.43 -32.95
N MET A 39 -26.68 -35.35 -32.66
CA MET A 39 -26.16 -34.00 -32.79
C MET A 39 -25.12 -33.80 -31.68
N GLU A 40 -23.90 -34.25 -31.95
CA GLU A 40 -22.73 -33.85 -31.21
C GLU A 40 -22.57 -32.34 -31.34
N LEU A 41 -23.11 -31.62 -30.37
CA LEU A 41 -22.87 -30.20 -30.14
C LEU A 41 -21.41 -30.03 -29.68
N ASN A 42 -20.49 -30.11 -30.63
CA ASN A 42 -19.09 -29.79 -30.40
C ASN A 42 -18.93 -28.28 -30.19
N ALA A 43 -18.98 -27.84 -28.93
CA ALA A 43 -18.64 -26.49 -28.54
C ALA A 43 -17.14 -26.43 -28.19
N GLU A 44 -16.32 -25.97 -29.13
CA GLU A 44 -14.91 -25.68 -28.87
C GLU A 44 -14.80 -24.44 -27.97
N VAL A 45 -14.66 -24.67 -26.66
CA VAL A 45 -14.49 -23.61 -25.65
C VAL A 45 -13.00 -23.31 -25.50
N PRO A 46 -12.54 -22.07 -25.75
CA PRO A 46 -11.15 -21.69 -25.52
C PRO A 46 -10.71 -21.93 -24.07
N ASN A 47 -9.52 -22.48 -23.91
CA ASN A 47 -8.90 -22.67 -22.59
C ASN A 47 -8.26 -21.38 -22.04
N GLU A 48 -8.10 -20.36 -22.90
CA GLU A 48 -7.51 -19.07 -22.58
C GLU A 48 -8.41 -17.95 -23.12
N HIS A 49 -8.29 -16.77 -22.50
CA HIS A 49 -9.00 -15.55 -22.88
C HIS A 49 -8.02 -14.38 -22.93
N THR A 50 -8.24 -13.49 -23.89
CA THR A 50 -7.43 -12.28 -24.06
C THR A 50 -7.96 -11.16 -23.17
N VAL A 51 -7.07 -10.59 -22.36
CA VAL A 51 -7.31 -9.36 -21.60
C VAL A 51 -6.60 -8.22 -22.32
N SER A 52 -7.34 -7.26 -22.84
CA SER A 52 -6.81 -5.99 -23.32
C SER A 52 -6.71 -4.98 -22.18
N VAL A 53 -5.65 -4.17 -22.17
CA VAL A 53 -5.32 -3.22 -21.12
C VAL A 53 -5.20 -1.82 -21.72
N GLU A 54 -5.97 -0.87 -21.20
CA GLU A 54 -5.97 0.52 -21.65
C GLU A 54 -5.65 1.44 -20.46
N SER A 55 -4.42 1.94 -20.38
CA SER A 55 -3.94 2.81 -19.30
C SER A 55 -3.00 3.89 -19.86
N PRO A 56 -3.53 5.00 -20.42
CA PRO A 56 -2.70 6.00 -21.10
C PRO A 56 -1.91 6.92 -20.16
N GLU A 57 -2.39 7.14 -18.93
CA GLU A 57 -1.74 7.97 -17.91
C GLU A 57 -1.33 7.16 -16.66
N GLY A 58 -1.04 5.88 -16.83
CA GLY A 58 -0.57 4.99 -15.78
C GLY A 58 0.04 3.70 -16.32
N ARG A 59 0.15 2.71 -15.46
CA ARG A 59 0.56 1.34 -15.77
C ARG A 59 -0.31 0.37 -14.99
N ILE A 60 -0.55 -0.82 -15.54
CA ILE A 60 -1.26 -1.90 -14.84
C ILE A 60 -0.34 -3.12 -14.79
N ALA A 61 -0.28 -3.76 -13.62
CA ALA A 61 0.33 -5.07 -13.44
C ALA A 61 -0.76 -6.12 -13.18
N ALA A 62 -0.70 -7.25 -13.87
CA ALA A 62 -1.50 -8.45 -13.60
C ALA A 62 -0.61 -9.47 -12.89
N ASP A 63 -0.99 -9.90 -11.68
CA ASP A 63 -0.23 -10.84 -10.83
C ASP A 63 1.27 -10.46 -10.66
N GLY A 64 1.51 -9.14 -10.61
CA GLY A 64 2.81 -8.50 -10.49
C GLY A 64 3.56 -8.25 -11.81
N VAL A 65 3.06 -8.71 -12.96
CA VAL A 65 3.69 -8.51 -14.27
C VAL A 65 3.05 -7.33 -14.99
N PHE A 66 3.86 -6.36 -15.45
CA PHE A 66 3.36 -5.21 -16.19
C PHE A 66 2.97 -5.57 -17.63
N HIS A 67 1.81 -5.09 -18.07
CA HIS A 67 1.32 -5.27 -19.44
C HIS A 67 0.92 -3.93 -20.05
N GLU A 68 1.36 -3.67 -21.30
CA GLU A 68 1.13 -2.40 -21.98
C GLU A 68 -0.15 -2.38 -22.84
N THR A 69 -0.48 -3.51 -23.48
CA THR A 69 -1.59 -3.59 -24.47
C THR A 69 -2.53 -4.76 -24.21
N SER A 70 -1.99 -5.97 -24.02
CA SER A 70 -2.80 -7.17 -23.75
C SER A 70 -1.96 -8.34 -23.25
N PHE A 71 -2.64 -9.35 -22.71
CA PHE A 71 -2.06 -10.66 -22.37
C PHE A 71 -3.11 -11.78 -22.47
N GLN A 72 -2.66 -13.02 -22.55
CA GLN A 72 -3.51 -14.21 -22.42
C GLN A 72 -3.55 -14.68 -20.97
N ALA A 73 -4.71 -15.11 -20.51
CA ALA A 73 -4.87 -15.76 -19.22
C ALA A 73 -5.80 -16.97 -19.31
N GLN A 74 -5.59 -17.95 -18.43
CA GLN A 74 -6.40 -19.16 -18.41
C GLN A 74 -7.87 -18.86 -18.07
N ARG A 75 -8.76 -19.65 -18.65
CA ARG A 75 -10.18 -19.61 -18.32
C ARG A 75 -10.40 -19.93 -16.83
N HIS A 76 -11.24 -19.13 -16.19
CA HIS A 76 -11.48 -19.09 -14.74
C HIS A 76 -10.31 -18.62 -13.86
N ALA A 77 -9.24 -18.05 -14.43
CA ALA A 77 -8.22 -17.38 -13.64
C ALA A 77 -8.82 -16.23 -12.80
N GLU A 78 -8.41 -16.14 -11.53
CA GLU A 78 -8.72 -15.04 -10.62
C GLU A 78 -7.49 -14.12 -10.57
N ILE A 79 -7.48 -13.09 -11.41
CA ILE A 79 -6.32 -12.22 -11.65
C ILE A 79 -6.36 -11.04 -10.68
N VAL A 80 -5.21 -10.72 -10.07
CA VAL A 80 -5.03 -9.51 -9.25
C VAL A 80 -4.40 -8.42 -10.11
N TYR A 81 -5.15 -7.34 -10.32
CA TYR A 81 -4.69 -6.16 -11.05
C TYR A 81 -4.23 -5.08 -10.07
N THR A 82 -3.00 -4.61 -10.22
CA THR A 82 -2.49 -3.43 -9.51
C THR A 82 -2.43 -2.25 -10.48
N VAL A 83 -3.22 -1.22 -10.21
CA VAL A 83 -3.31 -0.01 -11.02
C VAL A 83 -2.38 1.04 -10.43
N ILE A 84 -1.43 1.51 -11.24
CA ILE A 84 -0.40 2.47 -10.84
C ILE A 84 -0.55 3.74 -11.70
N PRO A 85 -1.18 4.81 -11.18
CA PRO A 85 -1.20 6.11 -11.83
C PRO A 85 0.22 6.65 -12.07
N ASN A 86 0.40 7.46 -13.13
CA ASN A 86 1.62 8.24 -13.29
C ASN A 86 1.78 9.29 -12.16
N PRO A 87 2.99 9.82 -11.93
CA PRO A 87 3.21 10.88 -10.93
C PRO A 87 2.28 12.09 -11.16
N ALA A 88 1.71 12.60 -10.07
CA ALA A 88 0.67 13.64 -10.05
C ALA A 88 -0.68 13.27 -10.72
N LYS A 89 -0.95 11.98 -10.97
CA LYS A 89 -2.27 11.45 -11.34
C LYS A 89 -2.87 10.59 -10.23
N GLN A 90 -4.19 10.52 -10.20
CA GLN A 90 -4.96 9.59 -9.38
C GLN A 90 -5.95 8.81 -10.25
N LEU A 91 -6.36 7.62 -9.79
CA LEU A 91 -7.37 6.82 -10.49
C LEU A 91 -8.74 7.51 -10.35
N LYS A 92 -9.38 7.82 -11.48
CA LYS A 92 -10.73 8.37 -11.54
C LYS A 92 -11.77 7.27 -11.71
N THR A 93 -11.51 6.35 -12.64
CA THR A 93 -12.44 5.25 -12.98
C THR A 93 -11.65 4.05 -13.47
N LEU A 94 -12.01 2.86 -13.00
CA LEU A 94 -11.54 1.58 -13.53
C LEU A 94 -12.75 0.80 -14.05
N THR A 95 -12.75 0.44 -15.32
CA THR A 95 -13.78 -0.44 -15.90
C THR A 95 -13.20 -1.79 -16.29
N TYR A 96 -13.90 -2.86 -15.96
CA TYR A 96 -13.52 -4.23 -16.29
C TYR A 96 -14.70 -4.94 -16.95
N ALA A 97 -14.48 -5.56 -18.10
CA ALA A 97 -15.51 -6.28 -18.87
C ALA A 97 -16.73 -5.43 -19.31
N GLY A 98 -16.62 -4.09 -19.20
CA GLY A 98 -17.68 -3.11 -19.46
C GLY A 98 -18.36 -2.55 -18.19
N GLU A 99 -18.04 -3.08 -17.00
CA GLU A 99 -18.62 -2.64 -15.73
C GLU A 99 -17.65 -1.71 -14.98
N ASP A 100 -18.18 -0.69 -14.29
CA ASP A 100 -17.40 0.17 -13.40
C ASP A 100 -17.09 -0.59 -12.10
N VAL A 101 -15.80 -0.84 -11.86
CA VAL A 101 -15.28 -1.56 -10.70
C VAL A 101 -14.50 -0.65 -9.74
N THR A 102 -14.55 0.67 -9.93
CA THR A 102 -13.75 1.66 -9.18
C THR A 102 -13.91 1.53 -7.67
N SER A 103 -15.14 1.32 -7.18
CA SER A 103 -15.43 1.13 -5.74
C SER A 103 -14.85 -0.16 -5.14
N GLN A 104 -14.44 -1.12 -5.98
CA GLN A 104 -13.80 -2.38 -5.58
C GLN A 104 -12.27 -2.26 -5.48
N VAL A 105 -11.68 -1.16 -5.99
CA VAL A 105 -10.25 -0.89 -5.90
C VAL A 105 -9.90 -0.46 -4.47
N LYS A 106 -8.91 -1.11 -3.86
CA LYS A 106 -8.41 -0.78 -2.52
C LYS A 106 -6.88 -0.77 -2.51
N ASN A 107 -6.27 0.33 -2.06
CA ASN A 107 -4.82 0.58 -2.15
C ASN A 107 -4.28 0.27 -3.56
N GLY A 108 -4.93 0.81 -4.60
CA GLY A 108 -4.60 0.58 -6.02
C GLY A 108 -4.83 -0.84 -6.56
N VAL A 109 -5.25 -1.80 -5.73
CA VAL A 109 -5.44 -3.21 -6.12
C VAL A 109 -6.92 -3.51 -6.39
N PHE A 110 -7.19 -4.16 -7.53
CA PHE A 110 -8.47 -4.74 -7.92
C PHE A 110 -8.33 -6.26 -8.08
N LYS A 111 -9.15 -7.03 -7.36
CA LYS A 111 -9.22 -8.49 -7.51
C LYS A 111 -10.37 -8.83 -8.44
N ALA A 112 -10.06 -9.27 -9.65
CA ALA A 112 -11.10 -9.52 -10.64
C ALA A 112 -11.85 -10.82 -10.39
N SER A 113 -13.12 -10.84 -10.81
CA SER A 113 -13.87 -12.09 -10.95
C SER A 113 -13.27 -12.96 -12.06
N ARG A 114 -13.51 -14.27 -11.94
CA ARG A 114 -13.06 -15.32 -12.86
C ARG A 114 -13.21 -14.95 -14.33
N LEU A 115 -12.12 -15.06 -15.08
CA LEU A 115 -12.09 -14.74 -16.50
C LEU A 115 -12.86 -15.80 -17.33
N VAL A 116 -14.04 -15.44 -17.83
CA VAL A 116 -14.94 -16.36 -18.58
C VAL A 116 -15.11 -16.04 -20.06
N ARG A 117 -14.55 -14.91 -20.51
CA ARG A 117 -14.54 -14.40 -21.89
C ARG A 117 -13.42 -13.38 -22.05
N ASP A 118 -13.08 -13.07 -23.29
CA ASP A 118 -12.20 -11.94 -23.61
C ASP A 118 -12.78 -10.63 -23.06
N THR A 119 -11.90 -9.77 -22.57
CA THR A 119 -12.27 -8.60 -21.77
C THR A 119 -11.32 -7.43 -21.99
N ILE A 120 -11.79 -6.23 -21.65
CA ILE A 120 -11.00 -5.01 -21.65
C ILE A 120 -11.00 -4.46 -20.22
N LEU A 121 -9.81 -4.07 -19.76
CA LEU A 121 -9.58 -3.36 -18.51
C LEU A 121 -9.10 -1.94 -18.86
N THR A 122 -9.96 -0.95 -18.68
CA THR A 122 -9.68 0.45 -19.00
C THR A 122 -9.57 1.28 -17.72
N ALA A 123 -8.46 1.99 -17.56
CA ALA A 123 -8.22 2.89 -16.45
C ALA A 123 -8.19 4.35 -16.93
N VAL A 124 -9.07 5.17 -16.35
CA VAL A 124 -9.16 6.61 -16.57
C VAL A 124 -8.62 7.32 -15.34
N TYR A 125 -7.78 8.32 -15.58
CA TYR A 125 -7.09 9.07 -14.54
C TYR A 125 -7.55 10.53 -14.51
N GLU A 126 -7.26 11.21 -13.42
CA GLU A 126 -7.37 12.66 -13.30
C GLU A 126 -6.16 13.21 -12.52
N ASP A 127 -5.98 14.53 -12.55
CA ASP A 127 -4.88 15.18 -11.83
C ASP A 127 -5.07 15.01 -10.32
N ALA A 128 -4.04 14.51 -9.63
CA ALA A 128 -4.07 14.36 -8.19
C ALA A 128 -4.16 15.73 -7.50
N PRO A 129 -4.88 15.85 -6.37
CA PRO A 129 -4.97 17.09 -5.62
C PRO A 129 -3.58 17.56 -5.20
N LYS A 130 -3.24 18.78 -5.59
CA LYS A 130 -1.98 19.41 -5.17
C LYS A 130 -1.96 19.58 -3.65
N ALA A 131 -0.79 19.35 -3.06
CA ALA A 131 -0.59 19.62 -1.64
C ALA A 131 -0.79 21.11 -1.32
N PRO A 132 -1.27 21.46 -0.10
CA PRO A 132 -1.47 22.85 0.30
C PRO A 132 -0.21 23.71 0.26
N ASP A 133 0.97 23.10 0.46
CA ASP A 133 2.28 23.71 0.26
C ASP A 133 3.13 22.83 -0.68
N GLU A 134 3.73 23.41 -1.72
CA GLU A 134 4.74 22.73 -2.56
C GLU A 134 6.10 22.72 -1.84
N ARG A 135 6.21 21.99 -0.72
CA ARG A 135 7.49 21.72 -0.02
C ARG A 135 8.09 20.40 -0.44
N THR A 136 9.39 20.25 -0.23
CA THR A 136 10.13 19.00 -0.48
C THR A 136 10.82 18.51 0.79
N TYR A 137 10.88 17.20 0.98
CA TYR A 137 11.46 16.52 2.14
C TYR A 137 12.45 15.44 1.70
N ASN A 138 13.44 15.13 2.54
CA ASN A 138 14.27 13.95 2.34
C ASN A 138 13.64 12.77 3.09
N LEU A 139 13.55 11.63 2.42
CA LEU A 139 12.96 10.41 2.94
C LEU A 139 13.99 9.28 2.95
N THR A 140 13.79 8.34 3.87
CA THR A 140 14.55 7.10 3.94
C THR A 140 13.55 5.98 4.10
N LEU A 141 13.45 5.10 3.11
CA LEU A 141 12.54 3.96 3.10
C LEU A 141 13.34 2.72 3.46
N THR A 142 12.91 1.97 4.48
CA THR A 142 13.53 0.69 4.86
C THR A 142 12.56 -0.45 4.55
N VAL A 143 12.85 -1.26 3.55
CA VAL A 143 12.00 -2.38 3.11
C VAL A 143 12.34 -3.64 3.89
N LEU A 144 11.38 -4.10 4.69
CA LEU A 144 11.43 -5.34 5.44
C LEU A 144 10.37 -6.31 4.91
N ARG A 145 10.70 -7.58 4.76
CA ARG A 145 9.74 -8.65 4.49
C ARG A 145 9.22 -9.22 5.80
N GLU A 146 7.91 -9.34 5.92
CA GLU A 146 7.24 -9.99 7.06
C GLU A 146 7.24 -11.51 6.87
N ASP A 147 7.94 -12.27 7.74
CA ASP A 147 7.88 -13.73 7.69
C ASP A 147 6.58 -14.24 8.33
N THR A 148 5.65 -14.69 7.49
CA THR A 148 4.33 -15.20 7.91
C THR A 148 4.38 -16.56 8.60
N ARG A 149 5.54 -17.23 8.68
CA ARG A 149 5.70 -18.58 9.26
C ARG A 149 5.36 -18.69 10.76
N GLN A 150 5.19 -17.59 11.48
CA GLN A 150 4.73 -17.62 12.88
C GLN A 150 3.22 -17.38 13.10
N SER A 151 2.46 -16.97 12.07
CA SER A 151 1.00 -16.79 12.21
C SER A 151 0.22 -18.12 12.26
N GLY A 152 0.88 -19.25 11.95
CA GLY A 152 0.28 -20.60 11.95
C GLY A 152 0.59 -21.47 13.17
N ALA A 153 1.39 -21.00 14.12
CA ALA A 153 1.81 -21.79 15.28
C ALA A 153 0.78 -21.75 16.44
N MET A 154 -0.47 -22.13 16.16
CA MET A 154 -1.38 -22.63 17.20
C MET A 154 -0.89 -24.01 17.66
N ALA A 155 0.23 -24.03 18.36
CA ALA A 155 0.79 -25.22 18.95
C ALA A 155 -0.20 -25.76 19.98
N LEU A 156 -0.51 -27.06 19.85
CA LEU A 156 -1.47 -27.80 20.68
C LEU A 156 -0.95 -27.93 22.13
N ALA A 157 -1.05 -26.85 22.90
CA ALA A 157 -0.62 -26.80 24.30
C ALA A 157 -1.63 -27.55 25.18
N VAL A 158 -1.30 -28.79 25.51
CA VAL A 158 -2.03 -29.62 26.48
C VAL A 158 -2.16 -28.87 27.81
N MET A 159 -3.35 -28.91 28.42
CA MET A 159 -3.64 -28.23 29.68
C MET A 159 -2.68 -28.62 30.82
N THR A 160 -1.87 -27.67 31.27
CA THR A 160 -1.32 -27.62 32.63
C THR A 160 -1.51 -26.20 33.19
N PRO A 161 -2.19 -26.03 34.34
CA PRO A 161 -2.42 -24.71 34.92
C PRO A 161 -1.26 -24.26 35.83
N LEU A 162 -1.23 -22.96 36.15
CA LEU A 162 -0.25 -22.24 36.99
C LEU A 162 1.12 -21.90 36.37
N ALA A 163 1.13 -20.92 35.46
CA ALA A 163 2.03 -19.76 35.55
C ALA A 163 1.62 -18.67 34.53
N MET A 164 0.99 -17.57 34.99
CA MET A 164 0.77 -16.39 34.15
C MET A 164 2.06 -15.56 34.04
N ALA A 165 3.01 -16.02 33.23
CA ALA A 165 3.99 -15.11 32.64
C ALA A 165 3.29 -14.27 31.56
N PRO A 166 3.62 -12.98 31.40
CA PRO A 166 3.18 -12.24 30.22
C PRO A 166 3.77 -12.92 28.99
N VAL A 167 2.91 -13.32 28.05
CA VAL A 167 3.36 -13.77 26.73
C VAL A 167 3.98 -12.56 26.05
N ALA A 168 5.30 -12.44 26.16
CA ALA A 168 6.08 -11.52 25.35
C ALA A 168 5.90 -11.97 23.90
N MET A 169 5.01 -11.28 23.18
CA MET A 169 4.79 -11.49 21.76
C MET A 169 6.10 -11.13 21.06
N ALA A 170 6.91 -12.15 20.77
CA ALA A 170 8.16 -11.99 20.05
C ALA A 170 7.85 -11.24 18.74
N PRO A 171 8.61 -10.17 18.40
CA PRO A 171 8.37 -9.46 17.15
C PRO A 171 8.52 -10.46 16.00
N ALA A 172 7.51 -10.50 15.12
CA ALA A 172 7.55 -11.35 13.94
C ALA A 172 8.87 -11.11 13.19
N ALA A 173 9.56 -12.18 12.82
CA ALA A 173 10.89 -12.08 12.24
C ALA A 173 10.82 -11.31 10.91
N THR A 174 11.36 -10.08 10.92
CA THR A 174 11.44 -9.23 9.73
C THR A 174 12.80 -9.37 9.08
N THR A 175 12.83 -9.65 7.78
CA THR A 175 14.09 -9.76 7.01
C THR A 175 14.26 -8.56 6.08
N PRO A 176 15.40 -7.86 6.07
CA PRO A 176 15.62 -6.75 5.14
C PRO A 176 15.64 -7.23 3.69
N VAL A 177 15.08 -6.44 2.78
CA VAL A 177 14.98 -6.78 1.36
C VAL A 177 15.99 -5.94 0.57
N ALA A 178 17.18 -6.49 0.37
CA ALA A 178 18.26 -5.86 -0.38
C ALA A 178 18.12 -6.05 -1.91
N GLY A 179 18.66 -5.12 -2.70
CA GLY A 179 18.76 -5.24 -4.16
C GLY A 179 17.44 -5.08 -4.93
N VAL A 180 16.38 -4.57 -4.31
CA VAL A 180 15.11 -4.26 -4.98
C VAL A 180 15.03 -2.78 -5.33
N THR A 181 14.35 -2.43 -6.41
CA THR A 181 14.18 -1.03 -6.82
C THR A 181 12.92 -0.47 -6.17
N VAL A 182 13.07 0.59 -5.38
CA VAL A 182 11.97 1.34 -4.77
C VAL A 182 11.82 2.66 -5.53
N SER A 183 10.62 2.95 -5.99
CA SER A 183 10.27 4.21 -6.65
C SER A 183 9.20 4.95 -5.86
N ILE A 184 9.31 6.27 -5.77
CA ILE A 184 8.33 7.16 -5.14
C ILE A 184 8.15 8.40 -6.03
N GLY A 185 6.95 8.52 -6.61
CA GLY A 185 6.68 9.57 -7.60
C GLY A 185 7.63 9.46 -8.81
N THR A 186 8.45 10.49 -9.05
CA THR A 186 9.45 10.51 -10.13
C THR A 186 10.85 10.06 -9.71
N ALA A 187 11.07 9.69 -8.45
CA ALA A 187 12.38 9.31 -7.92
C ALA A 187 12.48 7.79 -7.72
N SER A 188 13.64 7.20 -7.98
CA SER A 188 13.91 5.78 -7.78
C SER A 188 15.28 5.54 -7.15
N ALA A 189 15.37 4.53 -6.28
CA ALA A 189 16.60 4.11 -5.62
C ALA A 189 16.56 2.60 -5.33
N MET A 190 17.71 1.94 -5.41
CA MET A 190 17.84 0.52 -5.05
C MET A 190 18.10 0.38 -3.55
N THR A 191 17.57 -0.67 -2.91
CA THR A 191 17.83 -0.95 -1.50
C THR A 191 19.22 -1.53 -1.25
N ASP A 192 19.87 -1.06 -0.19
CA ASP A 192 21.14 -1.59 0.31
C ASP A 192 20.97 -2.91 1.10
N ALA A 193 22.05 -3.41 1.70
CA ALA A 193 22.06 -4.66 2.46
C ALA A 193 21.12 -4.65 3.70
N ASP A 194 20.81 -3.47 4.24
CA ASP A 194 19.88 -3.27 5.36
C ASP A 194 18.42 -3.05 4.86
N GLY A 195 18.18 -3.19 3.55
CA GLY A 195 16.90 -2.95 2.90
C GLY A 195 16.56 -1.47 2.72
N LYS A 196 17.53 -0.57 2.89
CA LYS A 196 17.31 0.87 2.95
C LYS A 196 17.54 1.55 1.59
N ALA A 197 16.64 2.48 1.25
CA ALA A 197 16.71 3.35 0.09
C ALA A 197 16.54 4.81 0.54
N VAL A 198 17.37 5.72 0.03
CA VAL A 198 17.35 7.15 0.41
C VAL A 198 16.88 8.00 -0.76
N PHE A 199 15.98 8.94 -0.47
CA PHE A 199 15.36 9.82 -1.44
C PHE A 199 15.51 11.27 -0.97
N GLU A 200 15.89 12.17 -1.88
CA GLU A 200 16.00 13.59 -1.61
C GLU A 200 14.93 14.37 -2.35
N LYS A 201 14.50 15.49 -1.75
CA LYS A 201 13.60 16.48 -2.37
C LYS A 201 12.25 15.91 -2.87
N ILE A 202 11.70 14.91 -2.20
CA ILE A 202 10.35 14.39 -2.52
C ILE A 202 9.31 15.44 -2.14
N SER A 203 8.45 15.83 -3.07
CA SER A 203 7.42 16.86 -2.86
C SER A 203 6.33 16.41 -1.88
N SER A 204 5.63 17.37 -1.29
CA SER A 204 4.37 17.14 -0.59
C SER A 204 3.30 16.74 -1.62
N GLY A 205 2.38 15.84 -1.26
CA GLY A 205 1.31 15.36 -2.14
C GLY A 205 1.11 13.85 -2.06
N ILE A 206 0.28 13.33 -2.95
CA ILE A 206 0.05 11.89 -3.14
C ILE A 206 1.16 11.32 -4.04
N HIS A 207 1.79 10.23 -3.59
CA HIS A 207 2.82 9.51 -4.35
C HIS A 207 2.52 8.02 -4.41
N GLN A 208 2.72 7.43 -5.58
CA GLN A 208 2.76 5.98 -5.71
C GLN A 208 4.13 5.48 -5.25
N VAL A 209 4.16 4.54 -4.29
CA VAL A 209 5.37 3.82 -3.86
C VAL A 209 5.34 2.44 -4.48
N ILE A 210 6.34 2.16 -5.32
CA ILE A 210 6.42 0.98 -6.17
C ILE A 210 7.71 0.24 -5.81
N ILE A 211 7.62 -1.04 -5.49
CA ILE A 211 8.77 -1.91 -5.26
C ILE A 211 8.80 -2.97 -6.35
N THR A 212 9.88 -3.01 -7.13
CA THR A 212 10.13 -4.06 -8.12
C THR A 212 11.36 -4.88 -7.76
N ASP A 213 11.37 -6.15 -8.14
CA ASP A 213 12.58 -6.98 -8.09
C ASP A 213 13.59 -6.58 -9.18
N ALA A 214 14.70 -7.31 -9.24
CA ALA A 214 15.78 -7.09 -10.21
C ALA A 214 15.36 -7.36 -11.66
N ASP A 215 14.32 -8.17 -11.87
CA ASP A 215 13.76 -8.50 -13.18
C ASP A 215 12.67 -7.48 -13.61
N GLY A 216 12.35 -6.50 -12.75
CA GLY A 216 11.34 -5.47 -13.01
C GLY A 216 9.90 -5.90 -12.71
N LYS A 217 9.69 -7.08 -12.11
CA LYS A 217 8.37 -7.52 -11.66
C LYS A 217 7.94 -6.69 -10.45
N LEU A 218 6.68 -6.27 -10.42
CA LEU A 218 6.08 -5.63 -9.26
C LEU A 218 5.98 -6.65 -8.11
N ILE A 219 6.68 -6.36 -7.02
CA ILE A 219 6.62 -7.14 -5.78
C ILE A 219 5.91 -6.40 -4.65
N GLY A 220 5.76 -5.07 -4.73
CA GLY A 220 5.06 -4.28 -3.73
C GLY A 220 4.48 -2.98 -4.28
N HIS A 221 3.28 -2.61 -3.84
CA HIS A 221 2.64 -1.33 -4.16
C HIS A 221 1.91 -0.73 -2.95
N MET A 222 1.99 0.59 -2.80
CA MET A 222 1.06 1.38 -2.00
C MET A 222 0.93 2.80 -2.55
N GLU A 223 -0.12 3.49 -2.11
CA GLU A 223 -0.18 4.95 -2.16
C GLU A 223 0.33 5.55 -0.83
N LEU A 224 1.08 6.65 -0.89
CA LEU A 224 1.62 7.36 0.26
C LEU A 224 1.33 8.87 0.12
N THR A 225 0.65 9.45 1.10
CA THR A 225 0.43 10.90 1.16
C THR A 225 1.46 11.57 2.06
N ILE A 226 2.17 12.57 1.53
CA ILE A 226 3.10 13.43 2.29
C ILE A 226 2.43 14.78 2.50
N ALA A 227 1.95 15.03 3.71
CA ALA A 227 1.26 16.26 4.08
C ALA A 227 2.22 17.43 4.38
N SER A 228 1.69 18.66 4.38
CA SER A 228 2.42 19.87 4.78
C SER A 228 2.92 19.78 6.23
N ALA A 229 4.21 20.06 6.45
CA ALA A 229 4.82 19.89 7.77
C ALA A 229 4.17 20.74 8.89
N LYS A 230 3.78 20.07 9.97
CA LYS A 230 2.98 20.62 11.08
C LYS A 230 3.59 20.20 12.43
N GLY A 231 3.31 20.96 13.49
CA GLY A 231 3.74 20.60 14.85
C GLY A 231 5.26 20.46 15.03
N THR A 232 5.63 19.64 16.01
CA THR A 232 7.01 19.38 16.48
C THR A 232 7.44 17.92 16.32
N GLU A 233 6.52 17.02 15.97
CA GLU A 233 6.73 15.58 15.82
C GLU A 233 6.18 15.12 14.47
N ILE A 234 6.67 13.99 13.97
CA ILE A 234 6.12 13.38 12.75
C ILE A 234 4.86 12.62 13.15
N ILE A 235 3.76 12.86 12.42
CA ILE A 235 2.50 12.15 12.61
C ILE A 235 2.35 11.14 11.47
N LEU A 236 2.01 9.90 11.81
CA LEU A 236 1.49 8.89 10.90
C LEU A 236 -0.02 8.79 11.14
N ASP A 237 -0.78 8.88 10.06
CA ASP A 237 -2.24 8.74 10.03
C ASP A 237 -2.62 7.87 8.81
N TRP A 238 -3.90 7.53 8.63
CA TRP A 238 -4.38 6.71 7.52
C TRP A 238 -5.64 7.29 6.89
N ASP A 239 -5.80 7.12 5.57
CA ASP A 239 -7.05 7.45 4.89
C ASP A 239 -8.10 6.32 4.95
N ASP A 240 -9.32 6.58 4.46
CA ASP A 240 -10.42 5.61 4.40
C ASP A 240 -10.14 4.38 3.50
N ASN A 241 -9.07 4.41 2.70
CA ASN A 241 -8.60 3.29 1.89
C ASN A 241 -7.47 2.50 2.56
N GLY A 242 -6.99 2.95 3.72
CA GLY A 242 -5.88 2.36 4.47
C GLY A 242 -4.49 2.76 3.97
N ASN A 243 -4.39 3.81 3.16
CA ASN A 243 -3.13 4.37 2.69
C ASN A 243 -2.48 5.22 3.81
N PRO A 244 -1.17 5.11 4.06
CA PRO A 244 -0.48 5.95 5.03
C PRO A 244 -0.44 7.43 4.62
N ILE A 245 -0.70 8.31 5.59
CA ILE A 245 -0.51 9.76 5.52
C ILE A 245 0.60 10.13 6.50
N ILE A 246 1.69 10.71 6.00
CA ILE A 246 2.81 11.18 6.83
C ILE A 246 2.80 12.70 6.86
N THR A 247 2.76 13.27 8.06
CA THR A 247 2.93 14.70 8.31
C THR A 247 4.28 14.95 8.97
N PRO A 248 5.32 15.43 8.25
CA PRO A 248 6.62 15.74 8.86
C PRO A 248 6.52 16.86 9.91
N ALA A 249 7.46 16.91 10.87
CA ALA A 249 7.52 18.05 11.78
C ALA A 249 8.08 19.29 11.07
N LYS A 250 7.74 20.50 11.54
CA LYS A 250 8.21 21.76 10.93
C LYS A 250 9.74 21.94 10.86
N ARG A 251 10.50 21.14 11.61
CA ARG A 251 11.97 21.19 11.68
C ARG A 251 12.66 19.93 11.15
N THR A 252 11.91 18.89 10.78
CA THR A 252 12.45 17.66 10.20
C THR A 252 13.10 17.98 8.86
N LYS A 253 14.39 17.65 8.69
CA LYS A 253 15.02 17.66 7.35
C LYS A 253 15.01 16.27 6.72
N GLN A 254 14.86 15.20 7.50
CA GLN A 254 14.84 13.83 7.02
C GLN A 254 13.90 12.96 7.86
N SER A 255 12.92 12.33 7.20
CA SER A 255 12.03 11.34 7.80
C SER A 255 12.45 9.94 7.35
N ALA A 256 12.61 9.01 8.28
CA ALA A 256 12.74 7.58 7.98
C ALA A 256 11.40 6.88 8.15
N LEU A 257 11.12 5.92 7.26
CA LEU A 257 9.88 5.18 7.14
C LEU A 257 10.19 3.69 6.87
N THR A 258 9.74 2.81 7.76
CA THR A 258 9.84 1.36 7.60
C THR A 258 8.62 0.83 6.87
N LEU A 259 8.88 0.00 5.86
CA LEU A 259 7.90 -0.59 4.95
C LEU A 259 7.89 -2.11 5.16
N TRP A 260 6.76 -2.66 5.61
CA TRP A 260 6.57 -4.10 5.78
C TRP A 260 5.89 -4.67 4.55
N LEU A 261 6.67 -5.37 3.73
CA LEU A 261 6.24 -6.09 2.54
C LEU A 261 5.75 -7.49 2.93
N THR A 262 4.49 -7.77 2.64
CA THR A 262 3.87 -9.09 2.85
C THR A 262 4.00 -9.97 1.59
N ALA A 263 3.79 -11.28 1.75
CA ALA A 263 3.97 -12.25 0.66
C ALA A 263 2.95 -12.10 -0.49
N ASP A 264 1.81 -11.45 -0.26
CA ASP A 264 0.79 -11.10 -1.26
C ASP A 264 1.08 -9.75 -1.97
N GLY A 265 2.26 -9.15 -1.74
CA GLY A 265 2.69 -7.92 -2.41
C GLY A 265 2.04 -6.64 -1.88
N ARG A 266 1.30 -6.72 -0.78
CA ARG A 266 0.86 -5.53 -0.04
C ARG A 266 2.04 -4.95 0.75
N ILE A 267 2.10 -3.64 0.82
CA ILE A 267 3.02 -2.95 1.74
C ILE A 267 2.19 -2.33 2.87
N THR A 268 2.70 -2.43 4.09
CA THR A 268 2.10 -1.81 5.27
C THR A 268 3.12 -0.93 6.01
N VAL A 269 2.61 0.07 6.73
CA VAL A 269 3.38 0.92 7.66
C VAL A 269 2.75 0.74 9.04
N LYS A 270 3.57 0.44 10.05
CA LYS A 270 3.15 0.26 11.44
C LYS A 270 3.53 1.48 12.27
N GLU A 271 2.81 1.71 13.38
CA GLU A 271 3.19 2.72 14.38
C GLU A 271 4.63 2.48 14.86
N GLY A 272 5.41 3.55 15.05
CA GLY A 272 6.85 3.46 15.32
C GLY A 272 7.72 3.15 14.08
N GLY A 273 7.11 2.83 12.93
CA GLY A 273 7.80 2.75 11.65
C GLY A 273 8.25 4.10 11.09
N VAL A 274 7.88 5.22 11.69
CA VAL A 274 8.27 6.57 11.25
C VAL A 274 9.15 7.23 12.30
N SER A 275 10.26 7.85 11.89
CA SER A 275 11.16 8.57 12.79
C SER A 275 11.82 9.81 12.16
N ASP A 276 12.07 10.84 12.96
CA ASP A 276 12.83 12.02 12.55
C ASP A 276 14.33 11.72 12.74
N THR A 277 15.05 11.57 11.62
CA THR A 277 16.50 11.28 11.63
C THR A 277 17.35 12.55 11.69
N THR A 278 16.74 13.72 11.77
CA THR A 278 17.40 14.99 12.15
C THR A 278 17.33 15.33 13.63
N LEU A 279 16.75 14.47 14.47
CA LEU A 279 17.02 14.51 15.90
C LEU A 279 18.50 14.13 16.14
N TRP A 280 19.27 15.06 16.70
CA TRP A 280 20.52 14.73 17.39
C TRP A 280 20.28 13.53 18.31
N PRO A 281 21.27 12.63 18.51
CA PRO A 281 21.15 11.60 19.52
C PRO A 281 20.78 12.27 20.85
N LYS A 282 19.68 11.84 21.47
CA LYS A 282 19.46 12.08 22.89
C LYS A 282 20.75 11.61 23.57
N PRO A 283 21.49 12.47 24.30
CA PRO A 283 22.79 12.10 24.83
C PRO A 283 22.67 10.78 25.57
N SER A 284 23.45 9.77 25.14
CA SER A 284 23.39 8.41 25.66
C SER A 284 23.89 8.42 27.11
N GLY A 285 22.96 8.65 28.03
CA GLY A 285 23.20 8.78 29.45
C GLY A 285 23.49 7.43 30.08
N GLY A 286 24.76 7.01 30.01
CA GLY A 286 25.33 5.92 30.80
C GLY A 286 25.02 4.49 30.31
N PRO A 287 25.78 3.50 30.79
CA PRO A 287 25.48 2.09 30.56
C PRO A 287 24.16 1.70 31.24
N ALA A 288 23.43 0.78 30.62
CA ALA A 288 22.18 0.27 31.17
C ALA A 288 22.43 -0.54 32.46
N ASP A 289 21.83 -0.10 33.57
CA ASP A 289 21.67 -0.93 34.76
C ASP A 289 20.25 -1.52 34.76
N THR A 290 20.17 -2.85 34.77
CA THR A 290 18.93 -3.61 34.63
C THR A 290 18.31 -3.92 35.98
N THR A 291 17.63 -2.95 36.61
CA THR A 291 16.79 -3.23 37.79
C THR A 291 15.48 -2.42 37.85
N GLY A 292 14.36 -3.15 37.76
CA GLY A 292 13.11 -2.80 38.44
C GLY A 292 12.21 -1.73 37.82
N LEU A 293 10.92 -2.06 37.72
CA LEU A 293 9.85 -1.07 37.60
C LEU A 293 9.88 -0.10 38.80
N LYS A 294 10.02 1.20 38.53
CA LYS A 294 9.68 2.27 39.47
C LYS A 294 8.69 3.24 38.84
N THR A 295 7.43 3.09 39.20
CA THR A 295 6.47 4.19 39.16
C THR A 295 6.72 5.10 40.36
N GLY A 296 6.85 6.41 40.15
CA GLY A 296 6.84 7.42 41.20
C GLY A 296 8.15 8.20 41.37
N ASP A 297 8.09 9.47 40.95
CA ASP A 297 8.67 10.64 41.61
C ASP A 297 10.11 10.56 42.15
N ASP A 298 11.10 10.91 41.31
CA ASP A 298 12.51 11.10 41.70
C ASP A 298 12.98 12.55 41.45
N ARG A 299 12.26 13.54 41.99
CA ARG A 299 12.78 14.92 42.15
C ARG A 299 13.72 15.02 43.37
N THR A 300 14.98 14.65 43.16
CA THR A 300 16.18 15.15 43.87
C THR A 300 16.04 15.36 45.41
N PRO A 301 16.13 14.30 46.23
CA PRO A 301 16.09 14.42 47.70
C PRO A 301 17.27 15.24 48.30
N ALA A 302 18.36 15.41 47.55
CA ALA A 302 19.51 16.22 47.98
C ALA A 302 19.22 17.74 48.05
N LEU A 303 18.31 18.27 47.21
CA LEU A 303 18.00 19.70 47.19
C LEU A 303 17.10 20.12 48.36
N TRP A 304 16.20 19.24 48.80
CA TRP A 304 15.33 19.49 49.95
C TRP A 304 16.09 19.55 51.28
N LEU A 305 17.14 18.72 51.46
CA LEU A 305 17.97 18.77 52.67
C LEU A 305 18.78 20.08 52.77
N ILE A 306 19.29 20.61 51.66
CA ILE A 306 20.00 21.89 51.63
C ILE A 306 19.06 23.07 51.96
N LEU A 307 17.81 23.03 51.48
CA LEU A 307 16.82 24.07 51.72
C LEU A 307 16.26 24.04 53.16
N LEU A 308 16.25 22.87 53.81
CA LEU A 308 15.80 22.69 55.20
C LEU A 308 16.89 23.10 56.22
N VAL A 309 18.17 22.83 55.93
CA VAL A 309 19.30 23.28 56.80
C VAL A 309 19.45 24.80 56.80
N LEU A 310 19.17 25.48 55.69
CA LEU A 310 19.25 26.96 55.62
C LEU A 310 18.09 27.69 56.32
N SER A 311 16.93 27.05 56.54
CA SER A 311 15.82 27.67 57.27
C SER A 311 15.97 27.57 58.80
N GLY A 312 16.62 26.51 59.31
CA GLY A 312 16.84 26.31 60.75
C GLY A 312 17.76 27.33 61.43
N ALA A 313 18.75 27.87 60.70
CA ALA A 313 19.69 28.86 61.24
C ALA A 313 19.05 30.26 61.44
N GLY A 314 17.97 30.57 60.73
CA GLY A 314 17.34 31.90 60.76
C GLY A 314 16.57 32.22 62.06
N LEU A 315 16.01 31.21 62.73
CA LEU A 315 15.11 31.43 63.88
C LEU A 315 15.82 31.48 65.24
N MET A 316 16.99 30.86 65.40
CA MET A 316 17.77 30.91 66.65
C MET A 316 18.49 32.25 66.84
N GLY A 317 18.86 32.95 65.76
CA GLY A 317 19.49 34.28 65.84
C GLY A 317 18.57 35.35 66.44
N THR A 318 17.27 35.32 66.10
CA THR A 318 16.29 36.32 66.55
C THR A 318 15.81 36.14 67.98
N LEU A 319 15.87 34.92 68.53
CA LEU A 319 15.45 34.64 69.92
C LEU A 319 16.54 35.01 70.95
N VAL A 320 17.82 34.78 70.63
CA VAL A 320 18.93 35.17 71.53
C VAL A 320 19.12 36.69 71.58
N TYR A 321 18.86 37.40 70.48
CA TYR A 321 19.00 38.87 70.45
C TYR A 321 17.96 39.60 71.31
N ARG A 322 16.75 39.04 71.50
CA ARG A 322 15.71 39.66 72.36
C ARG A 322 15.86 39.39 73.86
N TYR A 323 16.56 38.33 74.28
CA TYR A 323 16.70 38.02 75.71
C TYR A 323 17.72 38.89 76.44
N LYS A 324 18.65 39.55 75.72
CA LYS A 324 19.75 40.32 76.34
C LYS A 324 19.46 41.82 76.56
N HIS A 325 18.24 42.30 76.30
CA HIS A 325 17.91 43.73 76.39
C HIS A 325 16.76 44.10 77.35
N THR A 326 16.21 43.15 78.12
CA THR A 326 15.13 43.37 79.10
C THR A 326 15.53 42.99 80.53
N SER A 327 16.69 43.45 80.98
CA SER A 327 17.04 43.49 82.40
C SER A 327 17.85 44.75 82.74
N VAL A 328 17.21 45.91 82.54
CA VAL A 328 17.59 47.19 83.18
C VAL A 328 16.31 47.95 83.54
N LYS A 329 15.71 47.58 84.67
CA LYS A 329 15.12 48.47 85.69
C LYS A 329 14.57 47.65 86.85
#